data_AF-A0A7C4U770-F1
#
_entry.id   AF-A0A7C4U770-F1
#
_cell.length_a   1.000
_cell.length_b   1.000
_cell.length_c   1.000
_cell.angle_alpha   90.00
_cell.angle_beta   90.00
_cell.angle_gamma   90.00
#
_symmetry.space_group_name_H-M   'P 1'
#
loop_
_entity.id
_entity.type
_entity.pdbx_description
1 polymer ?
#
loop_
_entity_poly.entity_id
_entity_poly.type
_entity_poly.pdbx_seq_one_letter_code
_entity_poly.pdbx_strand_id
1 'polypeptide(L)'
;MTFIQPNKNKSILNLIIGFLTVGLLAGVFSLVVFYNNAVTINHNIALAKTELDKISAENTSLNNAIISSLGSDQLSFSAKTNNLIEDKNPQYFTTNSQWPLASR
;
A
#
# COMPACT_ATOMS: atom_id res chain seq x y z
N MET A 1 0.75 18.16 83.34
CA MET A 1 -0.19 17.80 82.27
C MET A 1 0.60 17.59 81.00
N THR A 2 0.60 16.38 80.46
CA THR A 2 1.36 16.05 79.24
C THR A 2 0.42 16.15 78.05
N PHE A 3 0.69 17.11 77.17
CA PHE A 3 -0.08 17.31 75.94
C PHE A 3 0.44 16.34 74.87
N ILE A 4 -0.41 15.41 74.44
CA ILE A 4 -0.11 14.52 73.31
C ILE A 4 -0.61 15.21 72.03
N GLN A 5 0.31 15.55 71.12
CA GLN A 5 0.01 16.22 69.85
C GLN A 5 -0.01 15.22 68.69
N PRO A 6 -1.02 15.26 67.79
CA PRO A 6 -1.09 14.35 66.65
C PRO A 6 0.03 14.63 65.64
N ASN A 7 0.70 13.56 65.19
CA ASN A 7 1.78 13.61 64.21
C ASN A 7 1.25 14.04 62.82
N LYS A 8 1.53 15.28 62.42
CA LYS A 8 1.05 15.90 61.17
C LYS A 8 1.73 15.39 59.89
N ASN A 9 2.79 14.57 59.97
CA ASN A 9 3.51 14.06 58.79
C ASN A 9 2.73 13.06 57.92
N LYS A 10 1.57 12.56 58.37
CA LYS A 10 0.76 11.60 57.59
C LYS A 10 0.10 12.22 56.36
N SER A 11 -0.06 13.55 56.31
CA SER A 11 -0.75 14.22 55.19
C SER A 11 0.02 14.17 53.87
N ILE A 12 1.35 14.35 53.90
CA ILE A 12 2.19 14.33 52.69
C ILE A 12 2.32 12.89 52.17
N LEU A 13 2.48 11.92 53.08
CA LEU A 13 2.57 10.50 52.72
C LEU A 13 1.28 10.01 52.05
N ASN A 14 0.11 10.39 52.57
CA ASN A 14 -1.17 10.06 51.94
C ASN A 14 -1.33 10.71 50.55
N LEU A 15 -0.82 11.92 50.36
CA LEU A 15 -0.83 12.61 49.08
C LEU A 15 0.03 11.86 48.04
N ILE A 16 1.25 11.46 48.42
CA ILE A 16 2.15 10.69 47.54
C ILE A 16 1.52 9.35 47.17
N ILE A 17 0.94 8.63 48.14
CA ILE A 17 0.25 7.36 47.90
C ILE A 17 -0.95 7.57 46.97
N GLY A 18 -1.71 8.65 47.15
CA GLY A 18 -2.81 9.02 46.27
C GLY A 18 -2.36 9.18 44.82
N PHE A 19 -1.30 9.96 44.59
CA PHE A 19 -0.75 10.15 43.24
C PHE A 19 -0.23 8.85 42.62
N LEU A 20 0.46 8.02 43.40
CA LEU A 20 0.93 6.71 42.93
C LEU A 20 -0.23 5.81 42.51
N THR A 21 -1.30 5.79 43.31
CA THR A 21 -2.48 4.96 43.04
C THR A 21 -3.18 5.42 41.75
N VAL A 22 -3.38 6.74 41.59
CA VAL A 22 -3.96 7.31 40.37
C VAL A 22 -3.07 7.04 39.15
N GLY A 23 -1.76 7.21 39.28
CA GLY A 23 -0.81 6.93 38.21
C GLY A 23 -0.83 5.47 37.77
N LEU A 24 -0.98 4.53 38.72
CA LEU A 24 -1.06 3.09 38.44
C LEU A 24 -2.35 2.75 37.67
N LEU A 25 -3.49 3.31 38.11
CA LEU A 25 -4.77 3.13 37.42
C LEU A 25 -4.76 3.73 36.01
N ALA A 26 -4.21 4.93 35.86
CA ALA A 26 -4.04 5.58 34.56
C ALA A 26 -3.10 4.76 33.64
N GLY A 27 -2.04 4.19 34.20
CA GLY A 27 -1.11 3.32 33.48
C GLY A 27 -1.79 2.06 32.96
N VAL A 28 -2.57 1.38 33.80
CA VAL A 28 -3.34 0.18 33.40
C VAL A 28 -4.35 0.52 32.30
N PHE A 29 -5.09 1.62 32.47
CA PHE A 29 -6.05 2.08 31.46
C PHE A 29 -5.38 2.40 30.13
N SER A 30 -4.25 3.14 30.17
CA SER A 30 -3.46 3.48 28.99
C SER A 30 -2.95 2.23 28.27
N LEU A 31 -2.50 1.21 29.01
CA LEU A 31 -2.01 -0.03 28.43
C LEU A 31 -3.10 -0.79 27.65
N VAL A 32 -4.32 -0.84 28.20
CA VAL A 32 -5.47 -1.45 27.51
C VAL A 32 -5.82 -0.69 26.23
N VAL A 33 -5.87 0.64 26.29
CA VAL A 33 -6.14 1.47 25.10
C VAL A 33 -5.04 1.29 24.04
N PHE A 34 -3.78 1.30 24.45
CA PHE A 34 -2.65 1.12 23.56
C PHE A 34 -2.68 -0.25 22.88
N TYR A 35 -2.96 -1.31 23.64
CA TYR A 35 -3.09 -2.66 23.11
C TYR A 35 -4.21 -2.75 22.07
N ASN A 36 -5.41 -2.23 22.39
CA ASN A 36 -6.53 -2.24 21.46
C ASN A 36 -6.24 -1.47 20.17
N ASN A 37 -5.57 -0.32 20.28
CA ASN A 37 -5.15 0.45 19.12
C ASN A 37 -4.11 -0.32 18.29
N ALA A 38 -3.12 -0.96 18.92
CA ALA A 38 -2.11 -1.74 18.22
C ALA A 38 -2.73 -2.91 17.44
N VAL A 39 -3.67 -3.64 18.05
CA VAL A 39 -4.41 -4.72 17.39
C VAL A 39 -5.23 -4.19 16.20
N THR A 40 -5.94 -3.07 16.39
CA THR A 40 -6.74 -2.44 15.34
C THR A 40 -5.88 -1.99 14.17
N ILE A 41 -4.73 -1.37 14.45
CA ILE A 41 -3.76 -0.94 13.42
C ILE A 41 -3.26 -2.15 12.63
N ASN A 42 -2.90 -3.23 13.31
CA ASN A 42 -2.43 -4.44 12.65
C ASN A 42 -3.48 -5.04 11.71
N HIS A 43 -4.74 -5.07 12.15
CA HIS A 43 -5.85 -5.52 11.31
C HIS A 43 -6.05 -4.62 10.09
N ASN A 44 -6.00 -3.29 10.28
CA ASN A 44 -6.14 -2.33 9.18
C ASN A 44 -5.00 -2.44 8.16
N ILE A 45 -3.77 -2.70 8.61
CA ILE A 45 -2.63 -2.96 7.74
C ILE A 45 -2.85 -4.24 6.92
N ALA A 46 -3.34 -5.30 7.55
CA ALA A 46 -3.63 -6.55 6.86
C ALA A 46 -4.71 -6.35 5.77
N LEU A 47 -5.80 -5.64 6.09
CA LEU A 47 -6.83 -5.30 5.12
C LEU A 47 -6.30 -4.45 3.97
N ALA A 48 -5.51 -3.41 4.27
CA ALA A 48 -4.91 -2.56 3.24
C ALA A 48 -3.99 -3.35 2.31
N LYS A 49 -3.22 -4.31 2.85
CA LYS A 49 -2.38 -5.19 2.04
C LYS A 49 -3.21 -6.09 1.12
N THR A 50 -4.28 -6.69 1.63
CA THR A 50 -5.19 -7.50 0.81
C THR A 50 -5.83 -6.69 -0.30
N GLU A 51 -6.23 -5.45 -0.03
CA GLU A 51 -6.79 -4.57 -1.06
C GLU A 51 -5.74 -4.19 -2.13
N LEU A 52 -4.50 -3.94 -1.72
CA LEU A 52 -3.40 -3.72 -2.68
C LEU A 52 -3.12 -4.95 -3.55
N ASP A 53 -3.12 -6.15 -2.97
CA ASP A 53 -2.93 -7.40 -3.72
C ASP A 53 -4.07 -7.59 -4.74
N LYS A 54 -5.31 -7.28 -4.36
CA LYS A 54 -6.47 -7.31 -5.25
C LYS A 54 -6.34 -6.30 -6.40
N ILE A 55 -6.00 -5.05 -6.11
CA ILE A 55 -5.76 -4.03 -7.13
C ILE A 55 -4.63 -4.46 -8.08
N SER A 56 -3.56 -5.06 -7.55
CA SER A 56 -2.47 -5.56 -8.39
C SER A 56 -2.93 -6.68 -9.31
N ALA A 57 -3.73 -7.62 -8.81
CA ALA A 57 -4.29 -8.71 -9.62
C ALA A 57 -5.25 -8.17 -10.70
N GLU A 58 -6.10 -7.21 -10.35
CA GLU A 58 -7.00 -6.53 -11.30
C GLU A 58 -6.20 -5.78 -12.39
N ASN A 59 -5.11 -5.12 -12.02
CA ASN A 59 -4.22 -4.44 -12.96
C ASN A 59 -3.58 -5.44 -13.95
N THR A 60 -3.05 -6.56 -13.45
CA THR A 60 -2.52 -7.63 -14.32
C THR A 60 -3.60 -8.19 -15.23
N SER A 61 -4.80 -8.42 -14.71
CA SER A 61 -5.94 -8.89 -15.51
C SER A 61 -6.32 -7.89 -16.60
N LEU A 62 -6.34 -6.59 -16.28
CA LEU A 62 -6.65 -5.53 -17.24
C LEU A 62 -5.58 -5.43 -18.33
N ASN A 63 -4.30 -5.48 -17.96
CA ASN A 63 -3.21 -5.49 -18.94
C ASN A 63 -3.29 -6.71 -19.86
N ASN A 64 -3.59 -7.89 -19.32
CA ASN A 64 -3.78 -9.09 -20.13
C ASN A 64 -4.98 -8.96 -21.08
N ALA A 65 -6.08 -8.36 -20.62
CA ALA A 65 -7.25 -8.11 -21.46
C ALA A 65 -6.94 -7.11 -22.58
N ILE A 66 -6.18 -6.05 -22.30
CA ILE A 66 -5.73 -5.07 -23.31
C ILE A 66 -4.82 -5.75 -24.33
N ILE A 67 -3.81 -6.49 -23.88
CA ILE A 67 -2.89 -7.21 -24.76
C ILE A 67 -3.65 -8.25 -25.60
N SER A 68 -4.63 -8.95 -25.02
CA SER A 68 -5.46 -9.89 -25.77
C SER A 68 -6.31 -9.18 -26.83
N SER A 69 -6.85 -8.00 -26.52
CA SER A 69 -7.70 -7.24 -27.46
C SER A 69 -6.90 -6.54 -28.56
N LEU A 70 -5.67 -6.11 -28.28
CA LEU A 70 -4.81 -5.39 -29.24
C LEU A 70 -3.76 -6.31 -29.89
N GLY A 71 -3.62 -7.53 -29.39
CA GLY A 71 -2.57 -8.47 -29.76
C GLY A 71 -2.74 -9.05 -31.14
N SER A 72 -1.74 -9.84 -31.52
CA SER A 72 -1.59 -10.51 -32.82
C SER A 72 -2.83 -11.26 -33.28
N ASP A 73 -3.66 -11.74 -32.36
CA ASP A 73 -4.84 -12.55 -32.69
C ASP A 73 -5.93 -11.68 -33.33
N GLN A 74 -6.21 -10.50 -32.77
CA GLN A 74 -7.11 -9.52 -33.38
C GLN A 74 -6.55 -8.98 -34.69
N LEU A 75 -5.23 -8.77 -34.74
CA LEU A 75 -4.54 -8.29 -35.94
C LEU A 75 -4.58 -9.32 -37.08
N SER A 76 -4.40 -10.61 -36.77
CA SER A 76 -4.47 -11.71 -37.73
C SER A 76 -5.89 -11.94 -38.24
N PHE A 77 -6.89 -11.78 -37.37
CA PHE A 77 -8.30 -11.84 -37.75
C PHE A 77 -8.68 -10.66 -38.66
N SER A 78 -8.28 -9.44 -38.30
CA SER A 78 -8.53 -8.24 -39.11
C SER A 78 -7.78 -8.30 -40.44
N ALA A 79 -6.53 -8.81 -40.45
CA ALA A 79 -5.76 -9.05 -41.67
C ALA A 79 -6.45 -10.06 -42.59
N LYS A 80 -6.92 -11.20 -42.06
CA LYS A 80 -7.71 -12.18 -42.83
C LYS A 80 -9.01 -11.60 -43.36
N THR A 81 -9.71 -10.79 -42.56
CA THR A 81 -10.98 -10.16 -42.97
C THR A 81 -10.78 -9.16 -44.11
N ASN A 82 -9.64 -8.47 -44.14
CA ASN A 82 -9.28 -7.52 -45.19
C ASN A 82 -8.44 -8.15 -46.32
N ASN A 83 -8.31 -9.49 -46.38
CA ASN A 83 -7.46 -10.23 -47.33
C ASN A 83 -5.99 -9.75 -47.37
N LEU A 84 -5.47 -9.28 -46.24
CA LEU A 84 -4.08 -8.86 -46.08
C LEU A 84 -3.19 -10.09 -45.83
N ILE A 85 -2.04 -10.10 -46.50
CA ILE A 85 -1.02 -11.15 -46.39
C ILE A 85 0.22 -10.61 -45.68
N GLU A 86 0.85 -11.46 -44.87
CA GLU A 86 2.07 -11.12 -44.16
C GLU A 86 3.25 -10.98 -45.14
N ASP A 87 3.76 -9.76 -45.29
CA ASP A 87 4.94 -9.48 -46.10
C ASP A 87 6.20 -9.71 -45.28
N LYS A 88 6.92 -10.79 -45.58
CA LYS A 88 8.15 -11.18 -44.88
C LYS A 88 9.37 -10.36 -45.30
N ASN A 89 9.28 -9.59 -46.38
CA ASN A 89 10.39 -8.78 -46.86
C ASN A 89 9.90 -7.46 -47.46
N PRO A 90 9.38 -6.57 -46.59
CA PRO A 90 8.72 -5.37 -47.07
C PRO A 90 9.68 -4.43 -47.78
N GLN A 91 9.44 -4.22 -49.07
CA GLN A 91 10.17 -3.24 -49.87
C GLN A 91 9.55 -1.85 -49.72
N TYR A 92 9.48 -1.32 -48.50
CA TYR A 92 8.93 0.03 -48.26
C TYR A 92 9.85 1.15 -48.72
N PHE A 93 11.12 0.85 -49.01
CA PHE A 93 12.09 1.83 -49.47
C PHE A 93 12.81 1.33 -50.73
N THR A 94 12.48 1.91 -51.88
CA THR A 94 13.40 1.90 -53.01
C THR A 94 14.51 2.89 -52.67
N THR A 95 15.66 2.41 -52.21
CA THR A 95 16.86 3.24 -52.18
C THR A 95 17.22 3.54 -53.63
N ASN A 96 16.67 4.64 -54.18
CA ASN A 96 17.12 5.17 -55.45
C ASN A 96 18.60 5.53 -55.26
N SER A 97 19.49 4.78 -55.92
CA SER A 97 20.96 4.92 -55.84
C SER A 97 21.51 6.28 -56.30
N GLN A 98 20.65 7.28 -56.50
CA GLN A 98 21.00 8.63 -56.92
C GLN A 98 21.35 9.60 -55.78
N TRP A 99 21.17 9.22 -54.50
CA TRP A 99 21.48 10.12 -53.37
C TRP A 99 22.32 9.45 -52.28
N PRO A 100 23.64 9.28 -52.48
CA PRO A 100 24.53 8.67 -51.49
C PRO A 100 24.95 9.62 -50.35
N LEU A 101 24.34 10.80 -50.19
CA LEU A 101 24.85 11.87 -49.30
C LEU A 101 23.93 12.29 -48.15
N ALA A 102 22.80 11.62 -47.92
CA ALA A 102 21.90 11.95 -46.80
C ALA A 102 22.11 11.07 -45.55
N SER A 103 23.27 10.45 -45.40
CA SER A 103 23.70 9.84 -44.13
C SER A 103 25.18 10.11 -43.88
N ARG A 104 25.46 11.27 -43.30
CA ARG A 104 26.60 11.51 -42.43
C ARG A 104 26.08 12.05 -41.11
#